data_AF-A0A9D0XLR6-F1
#
_entry.id   AF-A0A9D0XLR6-F1
#
_cell.length_a   1.000
_cell.length_b   1.000
_cell.length_c   1.000
_cell.angle_alpha   90.00
_cell.angle_beta   90.00
_cell.angle_gamma   90.00
#
_symmetry.space_group_name_H-M   'P 1'
#
loop_
_entity.id
_entity.type
_entity.pdbx_description
1 polymer ?
#
loop_
_entity_poly.entity_id
_entity_poly.type
_entity_poly.pdbx_seq_one_letter_code
_entity_poly.pdbx_strand_id
1 'polypeptide(L)'
;MKNRYSYFWKLCCCFFLLGFYPYGTAQVIVTKSQKQTAAEQILRLKSGTLVIRLSSKYRNIRAIDKALENEQLKSSARKQLEKKRRQILEKQRKLNVEMVRAFAKNYDFSDYRIMYDTATSH
;
A
#
# COMPACT_ATOMS: atom_id res chain seq x y z
N MET A 1 45.93 -0.01 -48.89
CA MET A 1 45.55 -1.38 -48.47
C MET A 1 44.71 -1.29 -47.21
N LYS A 2 43.56 -1.96 -47.22
CA LYS A 2 42.42 -1.75 -46.30
C LYS A 2 42.70 -2.21 -44.86
N ASN A 3 42.37 -1.30 -43.93
CA ASN A 3 41.92 -1.54 -42.56
C ASN A 3 41.03 -2.79 -42.44
N ARG A 4 41.51 -3.90 -41.85
CA ARG A 4 40.63 -5.05 -41.52
C ARG A 4 40.98 -5.88 -40.27
N TYR A 5 41.99 -5.52 -39.47
CA TYR A 5 42.39 -6.36 -38.32
C TYR A 5 42.09 -5.79 -36.92
N SER A 6 41.77 -4.50 -36.78
CA SER A 6 41.57 -3.88 -35.45
C SER A 6 40.14 -4.00 -34.89
N TYR A 7 39.14 -4.16 -35.77
CA TYR A 7 37.73 -4.24 -35.35
C TYR A 7 37.29 -5.66 -34.97
N PHE A 8 37.96 -6.70 -35.46
CA PHE A 8 37.57 -8.09 -35.22
C PHE A 8 37.91 -8.55 -33.78
N TRP A 9 39.00 -8.05 -33.21
CA TRP A 9 39.39 -8.35 -31.82
C TRP A 9 38.41 -7.73 -30.80
N LYS A 10 38.02 -6.47 -31.02
CA LYS A 10 37.08 -5.76 -30.13
C LYS A 10 35.66 -6.36 -30.17
N LEU A 11 35.23 -6.85 -31.34
CA LEU A 11 33.95 -7.58 -31.47
C LEU A 11 33.96 -8.96 -30.81
N CYS A 12 35.10 -9.67 -30.84
CA CYS A 12 35.22 -10.97 -30.15
C CYS A 12 35.23 -10.83 -28.62
N CYS A 13 35.85 -9.78 -28.07
CA CYS A 13 35.84 -9.54 -26.61
C CYS A 13 34.45 -9.16 -26.07
N CYS A 14 33.62 -8.44 -26.84
CA CYS A 14 32.26 -8.12 -26.42
C CYS A 14 31.32 -9.33 -26.44
N PHE A 15 31.51 -10.28 -27.36
CA PHE A 15 30.71 -11.51 -27.39
C PHE A 15 31.11 -12.51 -26.27
N PHE A 16 32.38 -12.53 -25.87
CA PHE A 16 32.84 -13.43 -24.79
C PHE A 16 32.46 -12.95 -23.37
N LEU A 17 32.16 -11.66 -23.18
CA LEU A 17 31.77 -11.11 -21.88
C LEU A 17 30.25 -11.05 -21.64
N LEU A 18 29.43 -11.33 -22.65
CA LEU A 18 27.96 -11.34 -22.53
C LEU A 18 27.36 -12.76 -22.45
N GLY A 19 28.18 -13.81 -22.54
CA GLY A 19 27.72 -15.19 -22.67
C GLY A 19 27.43 -15.96 -21.38
N PHE A 20 27.73 -15.42 -20.20
CA PHE A 20 27.54 -16.16 -18.94
C PHE A 20 27.07 -15.23 -17.82
N TYR A 21 25.83 -14.74 -17.93
CA TYR A 21 25.04 -14.57 -16.70
C TYR A 21 24.48 -15.95 -16.38
N PRO A 22 24.95 -16.64 -15.32
CA PRO A 22 24.21 -17.78 -14.82
C PRO A 22 22.86 -17.22 -14.36
N TYR A 23 21.82 -17.48 -15.14
CA TYR A 23 20.45 -17.45 -14.65
C TYR A 23 20.37 -18.52 -13.58
N GLY A 24 20.82 -18.18 -12.38
CA GLY A 24 20.59 -18.98 -11.19
C GLY A 24 19.10 -18.96 -10.95
N THR A 25 18.38 -19.93 -11.53
CA THR A 25 17.09 -20.32 -10.99
C THR A 25 17.40 -20.87 -9.61
N ALA A 26 17.34 -20.01 -8.58
CA ALA A 26 17.34 -20.46 -7.20
C ALA A 26 16.14 -21.39 -7.06
N GLN A 27 16.38 -22.70 -7.20
CA GLN A 27 15.37 -23.69 -6.88
C GLN A 27 15.18 -23.59 -5.38
N VAL A 28 14.07 -22.99 -4.96
CA VAL A 28 13.69 -23.01 -3.55
C VAL A 28 13.40 -24.47 -3.22
N ILE A 29 14.39 -25.17 -2.65
CA ILE A 29 14.21 -26.53 -2.15
C ILE A 29 13.33 -26.42 -0.90
N VAL A 30 12.01 -26.41 -1.10
CA VAL A 30 11.06 -26.42 0.01
C VAL A 30 10.99 -27.84 0.56
N THR A 31 11.52 -28.03 1.76
CA THR A 31 11.47 -29.31 2.45
C THR A 31 10.02 -29.67 2.81
N LYS A 32 9.73 -30.95 3.00
CA LYS A 32 8.39 -31.41 3.44
C LYS A 32 7.94 -30.70 4.72
N SER A 33 8.87 -30.50 5.66
CA SER A 33 8.64 -29.77 6.91
C SER A 33 8.23 -28.31 6.65
N GLN A 34 8.95 -27.59 5.79
CA GLN A 34 8.61 -26.21 5.42
C GLN A 34 7.23 -26.09 4.76
N LYS A 35 6.84 -27.06 3.92
CA LYS A 35 5.48 -27.08 3.33
C LYS A 35 4.41 -27.26 4.40
N GLN A 36 4.65 -28.15 5.36
CA GLN A 36 3.72 -28.41 6.45
C GLN A 36 3.56 -27.18 7.34
N THR A 37 4.66 -26.54 7.75
CA THR A 37 4.62 -25.30 8.54
C THR A 37 3.90 -24.17 7.78
N ALA A 38 4.12 -24.04 6.48
CA ALA A 38 3.42 -23.04 5.68
C ALA A 38 1.90 -23.31 5.64
N ALA A 39 1.49 -24.57 5.47
CA ALA A 39 0.08 -24.95 5.49
C ALA A 39 -0.58 -24.64 6.85
N GLU A 40 0.10 -24.97 7.95
CA GLU A 40 -0.37 -24.66 9.31
C GLU A 40 -0.51 -23.15 9.54
N GLN A 41 0.44 -22.35 9.06
CA GLN A 41 0.38 -20.89 9.15
C GLN A 41 -0.78 -20.30 8.33
N ILE A 42 -0.99 -20.80 7.10
CA ILE A 42 -2.12 -20.37 6.26
C ILE A 42 -3.45 -20.72 6.93
N LEU A 43 -3.58 -21.93 7.48
CA LEU A 43 -4.77 -22.34 8.23
C LEU A 43 -5.01 -21.44 9.43
N ARG A 44 -3.96 -21.12 10.20
CA ARG A 44 -4.05 -20.20 11.34
C ARG A 44 -4.53 -18.81 10.91
N LEU A 45 -4.00 -18.27 9.81
CA LEU A 45 -4.46 -16.98 9.27
C LEU A 45 -5.91 -17.05 8.80
N LYS A 46 -6.31 -18.12 8.12
CA LYS A 46 -7.68 -18.34 7.64
C LYS A 46 -8.69 -18.45 8.79
N SER A 47 -8.29 -19.05 9.91
CA SER A 47 -9.10 -19.10 11.15
C SER A 47 -9.11 -17.79 11.94
N GLY A 48 -8.22 -16.85 11.61
CA GLY A 48 -8.13 -15.57 12.28
C GLY A 48 -9.17 -14.55 11.79
N THR A 49 -9.04 -13.32 12.29
CA THR A 49 -9.87 -12.19 11.86
C THR A 49 -8.98 -11.05 11.39
N LEU A 50 -9.20 -10.58 10.16
CA LEU A 50 -8.55 -9.39 9.61
C LEU A 50 -9.24 -8.13 10.15
N VAL A 51 -8.46 -7.22 10.74
CA VAL A 51 -8.97 -5.92 11.19
C VAL A 51 -8.63 -4.83 10.17
N ILE A 52 -9.66 -4.25 9.57
CA ILE A 52 -9.55 -3.17 8.60
C ILE A 52 -9.76 -1.83 9.30
N ARG A 53 -8.76 -0.95 9.20
CA ARG A 53 -8.79 0.38 9.80
C ARG A 53 -9.22 1.43 8.79
N LEU A 54 -10.36 2.05 9.02
CA LEU A 54 -10.86 3.19 8.25
C LEU A 54 -10.26 4.49 8.77
N SER A 55 -9.92 5.40 7.87
CA SER A 55 -9.39 6.71 8.27
C SER A 55 -10.52 7.59 8.81
N SER A 56 -10.34 8.14 10.02
CA SER A 56 -11.27 9.12 10.60
C SER A 56 -10.97 10.55 10.16
N LYS A 57 -9.72 10.83 9.75
CA LYS A 57 -9.18 12.21 9.61
C LYS A 57 -9.38 13.08 10.86
N TYR A 58 -9.51 12.46 12.04
CA TYR A 58 -9.89 13.10 13.29
C TYR A 58 -9.02 14.33 13.62
N ARG A 59 -7.69 14.20 13.57
CA ARG A 59 -6.76 15.31 13.88
C ARG A 59 -6.98 16.53 12.98
N ASN A 60 -7.20 16.31 11.68
CA ASN A 60 -7.39 17.39 10.71
C ASN A 60 -8.73 18.09 10.92
N ILE A 61 -9.79 17.33 11.15
CA ILE A 61 -11.12 17.86 11.41
C ILE A 61 -11.10 18.67 12.71
N ARG A 62 -10.52 18.12 13.78
CA ARG A 62 -10.38 18.79 15.08
C ARG A 62 -9.58 20.10 14.99
N ALA A 63 -8.52 20.13 14.18
CA ALA A 63 -7.75 21.35 13.98
C ALA A 63 -8.56 22.45 13.27
N ILE A 64 -9.39 22.07 12.30
CA ILE A 64 -10.29 23.02 11.62
C ILE A 64 -11.40 23.48 12.57
N ASP A 65 -11.97 22.57 13.36
CA ASP A 65 -13.02 22.89 14.33
C ASP A 65 -12.52 23.91 15.37
N LYS A 66 -11.33 23.67 15.94
CA LYS A 66 -10.66 24.64 16.82
C LYS A 66 -10.39 25.99 16.15
N ALA A 67 -10.05 26.00 14.87
CA ALA A 67 -9.84 27.26 14.16
C ALA A 67 -11.17 28.01 13.91
N LEU A 68 -12.27 27.30 13.71
CA LEU A 68 -13.61 27.88 13.52
C LEU A 68 -14.21 28.44 14.82
N GLU A 69 -13.77 27.95 15.97
CA GLU A 69 -14.13 28.47 17.30
C GLU A 69 -13.62 29.90 17.55
N ASN A 70 -12.64 30.38 16.78
CA ASN A 70 -12.14 31.74 16.93
C ASN A 70 -13.17 32.79 16.43
N GLU A 71 -13.64 33.65 17.34
CA GLU A 71 -14.62 34.71 17.05
C GLU A 71 -14.04 35.87 16.22
N GLN A 72 -12.73 36.09 16.29
CA GLN A 72 -12.03 37.15 15.54
C GLN A 72 -11.74 36.75 14.08
N LEU A 73 -12.21 35.58 13.65
CA LEU A 73 -11.93 35.07 12.32
C LEU A 73 -12.69 35.88 11.25
N LYS A 74 -11.97 36.37 10.24
CA LYS A 74 -12.58 37.05 9.09
C LYS A 74 -13.61 36.13 8.42
N SER A 75 -14.75 36.69 8.00
CA SER A 75 -15.84 35.94 7.34
C SER A 75 -15.37 35.11 6.14
N SER A 76 -14.46 35.65 5.33
CA SER A 76 -13.86 34.93 4.19
C SER A 76 -13.05 33.70 4.62
N ALA A 77 -12.23 33.84 5.66
CA ALA A 77 -11.44 32.74 6.21
C ALA A 77 -12.35 31.66 6.82
N ARG A 78 -13.43 32.06 7.49
CA ARG A 78 -14.42 31.13 8.07
C ARG A 78 -15.06 30.28 6.98
N LYS A 79 -15.54 30.91 5.91
CA LYS A 79 -16.11 30.20 4.73
C LYS A 79 -15.11 29.23 4.09
N GLN A 80 -13.83 29.61 4.00
CA GLN A 80 -12.79 28.73 3.46
C GLN A 80 -12.54 27.51 4.35
N LEU A 81 -12.46 27.70 5.67
CA LEU A 81 -12.31 26.60 6.63
C LEU A 81 -13.51 25.65 6.62
N GLU A 82 -14.73 26.17 6.60
CA GLU A 82 -15.95 25.36 6.48
C GLU A 82 -15.97 24.54 5.17
N LYS A 83 -15.57 25.16 4.05
CA LYS A 83 -15.44 24.46 2.76
C LYS A 83 -14.41 23.33 2.87
N LYS A 84 -13.23 23.61 3.42
CA LYS A 84 -12.16 22.62 3.60
C LYS A 84 -12.61 21.46 4.50
N ARG A 85 -13.30 21.76 5.60
CA ARG A 85 -13.88 20.76 6.51
C ARG A 85 -14.82 19.82 5.76
N ARG A 86 -15.75 20.39 4.99
CA ARG A 86 -16.72 19.63 4.20
C ARG A 86 -16.06 18.72 3.18
N GLN A 87 -15.05 19.24 2.46
CA GLN A 87 -14.28 18.47 1.49
C GLN A 87 -13.54 17.29 2.13
N ILE A 88 -12.97 17.48 3.32
CA ILE A 88 -12.30 16.41 4.06
C ILE A 88 -13.30 15.33 4.46
N LEU A 89 -14.44 15.71 5.03
CA LEU A 89 -15.50 14.78 5.44
C LEU A 89 -16.04 13.99 4.25
N GLU A 90 -16.30 14.66 3.13
CA GLU A 90 -16.82 14.01 1.93
C GLU A 90 -15.81 13.03 1.33
N LYS A 91 -14.55 13.44 1.19
CA LYS A 91 -13.46 12.58 0.69
C LYS A 91 -13.25 11.37 1.60
N GLN A 92 -13.25 11.58 2.92
CA GLN A 92 -13.15 10.53 3.91
C GLN A 92 -14.31 9.53 3.77
N ARG A 93 -15.55 10.02 3.73
CA ARG A 93 -16.74 9.18 3.58
C ARG A 93 -16.68 8.35 2.29
N LYS A 94 -16.34 8.98 1.17
CA LYS A 94 -16.24 8.30 -0.14
C LYS A 94 -15.21 7.17 -0.10
N LEU A 95 -14.00 7.46 0.37
CA LEU A 95 -12.94 6.46 0.50
C LEU A 95 -13.34 5.30 1.42
N ASN A 96 -13.94 5.60 2.57
CA ASN A 96 -14.34 4.56 3.51
C ASN A 96 -15.46 3.67 2.92
N VAL A 97 -16.45 4.25 2.25
CA VAL A 97 -17.52 3.48 1.57
C VAL A 97 -16.94 2.60 0.46
N GLU A 98 -16.03 3.14 -0.36
CA GLU A 98 -15.36 2.38 -1.43
C GLU A 98 -14.54 1.23 -0.87
N MET A 99 -13.82 1.45 0.23
CA MET A 99 -13.04 0.42 0.91
C MET A 99 -13.92 -0.69 1.47
N VAL A 100 -14.99 -0.35 2.20
CA VAL A 100 -15.93 -1.35 2.73
C VAL A 100 -16.55 -2.17 1.60
N ARG A 101 -16.96 -1.50 0.51
CA ARG A 101 -17.53 -2.18 -0.66
C ARG A 101 -16.50 -3.10 -1.34
N ALA A 102 -15.25 -2.66 -1.48
CA ALA A 102 -14.20 -3.45 -2.09
C ALA A 102 -13.88 -4.72 -1.29
N PHE A 103 -13.83 -4.62 0.05
CA PHE A 103 -13.64 -5.78 0.91
C PHE A 103 -14.84 -6.73 0.88
N ALA A 104 -16.06 -6.19 1.02
CA ALA A 104 -17.28 -7.00 0.96
C ALA A 104 -17.44 -7.75 -0.38
N LYS A 105 -16.93 -7.19 -1.48
CA LYS A 105 -17.02 -7.81 -2.81
C LYS A 105 -15.91 -8.82 -3.09
N ASN A 106 -14.69 -8.56 -2.64
CA ASN A 106 -13.50 -9.26 -3.16
C ASN A 106 -12.73 -10.05 -2.11
N TYR A 107 -13.04 -9.94 -0.81
CA TYR A 107 -12.29 -10.61 0.24
C TYR A 107 -13.07 -11.78 0.84
N ASP A 108 -12.53 -12.99 0.69
CA ASP A 108 -13.13 -14.25 1.14
C ASP A 108 -12.14 -15.14 1.92
N PHE A 109 -10.95 -14.61 2.24
CA PHE A 109 -9.86 -15.42 2.79
C PHE A 109 -10.09 -15.81 4.26
N SER A 110 -10.52 -14.88 5.10
CA SER A 110 -10.83 -15.09 6.52
C SER A 110 -11.97 -14.16 6.96
N ASP A 111 -12.41 -14.26 8.21
CA ASP A 111 -13.30 -13.26 8.79
C ASP A 111 -12.63 -11.88 8.80
N TYR A 112 -13.43 -10.82 8.73
CA TYR A 112 -12.91 -9.46 8.88
C TYR A 112 -13.83 -8.57 9.73
N ARG A 113 -13.22 -7.57 10.35
CA ARG A 113 -13.91 -6.52 11.13
C ARG A 113 -13.43 -5.16 10.67
N ILE A 114 -14.32 -4.19 10.69
CA ILE A 114 -14.03 -2.83 10.26
C ILE A 114 -14.13 -1.91 11.47
N MET A 115 -13.12 -1.06 11.68
CA MET A 115 -13.10 -0.07 12.76
C MET A 115 -12.42 1.22 12.29
N TYR A 116 -12.73 2.34 12.95
CA TYR A 116 -12.01 3.59 12.71
C TYR A 116 -10.63 3.58 13.37
N ASP A 117 -9.68 4.29 12.76
CA ASP A 117 -8.33 4.48 13.28
C ASP A 117 -8.27 5.09 14.69
N THR A 118 -9.31 5.82 15.11
CA THR A 118 -9.48 6.36 16.46
C THR A 118 -9.71 5.29 17.53
N ALA A 119 -10.18 4.10 17.18
CA ALA A 119 -10.46 3.03 18.14
C ALA A 119 -9.19 2.35 18.70
N THR A 120 -8.05 2.52 18.02
CA THR A 120 -6.77 1.85 18.35
C THR A 120 -5.64 2.83 18.67
N SER A 121 -5.93 4.13 18.69
CA SER A 121 -4.92 5.18 18.94
C SER A 121 -4.87 5.47 20.44
N HIS A 122 -4.03 4.73 21.17
CA HIS A 122 -3.58 5.08 22.52
C HIS A 122 -2.41 6.06 22.45
#